data_AF-A0A9E2BGP0-F1
#
_entry.id   AF-A0A9E2BGP0-F1
#
_cell.length_a   1.000
_cell.length_b   1.000
_cell.length_c   1.000
_cell.angle_alpha   90.00
_cell.angle_beta   90.00
_cell.angle_gamma   90.00
#
_symmetry.space_group_name_H-M   'P 1'
#
loop_
_entity.id
_entity.type
_entity.pdbx_description
1 polymer ?
#
loop_
_entity_poly.entity_id
_entity_poly.type
_entity_poly.pdbx_seq_one_letter_code
_entity_poly.pdbx_strand_id
1 'polypeptide(L)'
;MKIGIFIKPRSWITTILLLTLMVSLLNGFYGTTQASPVDPRRQVERTRAEIIELEKIIKALDESIKNREKRIKELNQEYQETGTQLQRLEAELIHSESRLKEKNQVFASRVRSAYIRGRTSYLELILMSENLGDVIVKIAYLTRILNHDVELINTVKNEQTLLRKRKTEVTSKRQRLLELRGQRDGEYQNLVNQHREKDRLLAAAKKRLAVELVRITPQAERKPVYGVVIDNHPSARPQHGLSRASLIYAYEVEGGITRYLALYSSFPRKVGPIRSARTHNIILAMENRVNFIYAGAGTDILIRIRDWKVNSTNAITFGSASFFRDASRRAPHNLYVNLETLGVEELSKEVIIRPAYISRRGDDLAEPIVVHGSRYSVRYEYLPNKGVYRRFVNGVLQRDATREEILARNIIVQQVSYGRDILGRPTPDLVGKGSIDFYSQGQHFSGTWVKDSNTSPTRFFYQDGREIERVYGQTWIHIVRIP
;
A
#
# COMPACT_ATOMS: atom_id res chain seq x y z
N MET A 1 -24.82 -48.58 -24.46
CA MET A 1 -23.78 -48.77 -23.44
C MET A 1 -22.63 -47.80 -23.77
N LYS A 2 -22.31 -46.91 -22.82
CA LYS A 2 -21.30 -45.83 -22.77
C LYS A 2 -20.42 -45.55 -24.01
N ILE A 3 -20.62 -44.36 -24.62
CA ILE A 3 -19.63 -43.69 -25.47
C ILE A 3 -18.91 -42.67 -24.59
N GLY A 4 -17.62 -42.90 -24.34
CA GLY A 4 -16.76 -42.04 -23.53
C GLY A 4 -16.37 -40.76 -24.29
N ILE A 5 -16.69 -39.61 -23.70
CA ILE A 5 -16.28 -38.29 -24.17
C ILE A 5 -14.89 -38.00 -23.61
N PHE A 6 -13.88 -38.03 -24.48
CA PHE A 6 -12.52 -37.55 -24.16
C PHE A 6 -12.50 -36.02 -24.26
N ILE A 7 -12.53 -35.34 -23.11
CA ILE A 7 -12.34 -33.89 -23.01
C ILE A 7 -10.83 -33.62 -22.95
N LYS A 8 -10.25 -33.01 -24.00
CA LYS A 8 -8.90 -32.43 -23.92
C LYS A 8 -8.92 -31.23 -22.96
N PRO A 9 -8.00 -31.12 -21.99
CA PRO A 9 -7.94 -29.97 -21.11
C PRO A 9 -7.45 -28.72 -21.86
N ARG A 10 -8.17 -27.59 -21.68
CA ARG A 10 -7.83 -26.26 -22.22
C ARG A 10 -6.56 -25.72 -21.54
N SER A 11 -5.54 -25.37 -22.33
CA SER A 11 -4.20 -24.93 -21.88
C SER A 11 -4.16 -23.60 -21.09
N TRP A 12 -5.30 -22.93 -20.90
CA TRP A 12 -5.39 -21.62 -20.25
C TRP A 12 -5.62 -21.76 -18.74
N ILE A 13 -6.19 -22.90 -18.33
CA ILE A 13 -6.41 -23.24 -16.91
C ILE A 13 -5.06 -23.59 -16.26
N THR A 14 -4.13 -24.20 -17.00
CA THR A 14 -2.79 -24.55 -16.53
C THR A 14 -1.92 -23.32 -16.27
N THR A 15 -2.05 -22.24 -17.06
CA THR A 15 -1.25 -21.02 -16.89
C THR A 15 -1.72 -20.16 -15.71
N ILE A 16 -3.04 -20.11 -15.47
CA ILE A 16 -3.62 -19.40 -14.32
C ILE A 16 -3.34 -20.16 -13.01
N LEU A 17 -3.39 -21.50 -13.02
CA LEU A 17 -3.02 -22.31 -11.85
C LEU A 17 -1.51 -22.21 -11.53
N LEU A 18 -0.64 -22.15 -12.54
CA LEU A 18 0.81 -21.99 -12.30
C LEU A 18 1.15 -20.61 -11.71
N LEU A 19 0.45 -19.54 -12.11
CA LEU A 19 0.64 -18.20 -11.54
C LEU A 19 0.13 -18.10 -10.09
N THR A 20 -1.03 -18.69 -9.79
CA THR A 20 -1.55 -18.70 -8.41
C THR A 20 -0.74 -19.61 -7.49
N LEU A 21 -0.16 -20.71 -8.00
CA LEU A 21 0.77 -21.56 -7.24
C LEU A 21 2.10 -20.85 -6.95
N MET A 22 2.61 -20.02 -7.88
CA MET A 22 3.83 -19.21 -7.65
C MET A 22 3.61 -18.09 -6.62
N VAL A 23 2.43 -17.46 -6.60
CA VAL A 23 2.08 -16.45 -5.58
C VAL A 23 1.88 -17.11 -4.20
N SER A 24 1.47 -18.38 -4.16
CA SER A 24 1.36 -19.15 -2.91
C SER A 24 2.74 -19.54 -2.34
N LEU A 25 3.73 -19.77 -3.20
CA LEU A 25 5.12 -20.02 -2.80
C LEU A 25 5.82 -18.78 -2.21
N LEU A 26 5.35 -17.57 -2.55
CA LEU A 26 5.86 -16.31 -1.97
C LEU A 26 5.29 -16.00 -0.58
N ASN A 27 4.18 -16.63 -0.18
CA ASN A 27 3.56 -16.45 1.14
C ASN A 27 3.96 -17.54 2.16
N GLY A 28 4.77 -18.52 1.74
CA GLY A 28 5.09 -19.73 2.50
C GLY A 28 6.53 -19.83 3.00
N PHE A 29 7.11 -18.77 3.56
CA PHE A 29 8.37 -18.86 4.32
C PHE A 29 8.31 -17.97 5.58
N TYR A 30 7.33 -18.22 6.45
CA TYR A 30 7.45 -17.90 7.87
C TYR A 30 8.16 -19.04 8.58
N GLY A 31 9.41 -19.32 8.18
CA GLY A 31 10.34 -20.09 8.98
C GLY A 31 10.92 -19.16 10.03
N THR A 32 10.65 -19.45 11.30
CA THR A 32 11.32 -18.83 12.45
C THR A 32 12.80 -19.21 12.45
N THR A 33 13.60 -18.56 11.63
CA THR A 33 15.05 -18.49 11.83
C THR A 33 15.32 -17.20 12.61
N GLN A 34 15.96 -17.35 13.77
CA GLN A 34 16.47 -16.22 14.56
C GLN A 34 17.31 -15.33 13.63
N ALA A 35 16.74 -14.19 13.23
CA ALA A 35 17.36 -13.32 12.24
C ALA A 35 18.47 -12.51 12.91
N SER A 36 19.73 -12.81 12.57
CA SER A 36 20.88 -11.94 12.84
C SER A 36 20.59 -10.49 12.41
N PRO A 37 21.20 -9.47 13.04
CA PRO A 37 21.00 -8.08 12.66
C PRO A 37 21.31 -7.90 11.17
N VAL A 38 20.27 -7.51 10.43
CA VAL A 38 20.27 -7.47 8.98
C VAL A 38 21.08 -6.26 8.53
N ASP A 39 22.19 -6.51 7.82
CA ASP A 39 22.98 -5.46 7.15
C ASP A 39 22.07 -4.68 6.17
N PRO A 40 21.86 -3.36 6.39
CA PRO A 40 21.02 -2.53 5.51
C PRO A 40 21.42 -2.63 4.04
N ARG A 41 22.72 -2.81 3.73
CA ARG A 41 23.19 -2.96 2.34
C ARG A 41 22.68 -4.26 1.72
N ARG A 42 22.73 -5.37 2.45
CA ARG A 42 22.23 -6.67 1.97
C ARG A 42 20.72 -6.63 1.71
N GLN A 43 19.97 -5.88 2.52
CA GLN A 43 18.53 -5.75 2.35
C GLN A 43 18.15 -4.90 1.14
N VAL A 44 18.92 -3.85 0.85
CA VAL A 44 18.80 -3.07 -0.38
C VAL A 44 19.10 -3.93 -1.60
N GLU A 45 20.16 -4.72 -1.58
CA GLU A 45 20.51 -5.61 -2.70
C GLU A 45 19.43 -6.68 -2.94
N ARG A 46 18.87 -7.27 -1.87
CA ARG A 46 17.70 -8.16 -2.00
C ARG A 46 16.49 -7.45 -2.59
N THR A 47 16.20 -6.24 -2.12
CA THR A 47 15.08 -5.44 -2.63
C THR A 47 15.29 -5.03 -4.09
N ARG A 48 16.53 -4.71 -4.49
CA ARG A 48 16.90 -4.46 -5.89
C ARG A 48 16.66 -5.70 -6.75
N ALA A 49 17.07 -6.87 -6.30
CA ALA A 49 16.81 -8.13 -7.02
C ALA A 49 15.30 -8.38 -7.20
N GLU A 50 14.49 -8.16 -6.17
CA GLU A 50 13.04 -8.29 -6.26
C GLU A 50 12.40 -7.26 -7.20
N ILE A 51 12.93 -6.03 -7.25
CA ILE A 51 12.48 -5.00 -8.20
C ILE A 51 12.81 -5.42 -9.64
N ILE A 52 14.01 -5.96 -9.88
CA ILE A 52 14.40 -6.48 -11.20
C ILE A 52 13.45 -7.61 -11.65
N GLU A 53 13.07 -8.52 -10.74
CA GLU A 53 12.08 -9.55 -11.06
C GLU A 53 10.68 -8.97 -11.34
N LEU A 54 10.25 -7.97 -10.57
CA LEU A 54 9.00 -7.26 -10.83
C LEU A 54 9.02 -6.53 -12.19
N GLU A 55 10.14 -5.95 -12.58
CA GLU A 55 10.32 -5.32 -13.90
C GLU A 55 10.15 -6.33 -15.04
N LYS A 56 10.68 -7.55 -14.88
CA LYS A 56 10.46 -8.65 -15.85
C LYS A 56 8.98 -9.02 -15.94
N ILE A 57 8.27 -9.11 -14.80
CA ILE A 57 6.83 -9.39 -14.77
C ILE A 57 6.05 -8.28 -15.46
N ILE A 58 6.35 -7.01 -15.17
CA ILE A 58 5.70 -5.85 -15.81
C ILE A 58 5.92 -5.89 -17.32
N LYS A 59 7.14 -6.21 -17.78
CA LYS A 59 7.44 -6.34 -19.21
C LYS A 59 6.62 -7.45 -19.87
N ALA A 60 6.51 -8.61 -19.24
CA ALA A 60 5.69 -9.71 -19.75
C ALA A 60 4.18 -9.34 -19.78
N LEU A 61 3.71 -8.60 -18.77
CA LEU A 61 2.34 -8.06 -18.74
C LEU A 61 2.12 -7.07 -19.89
N ASP A 62 3.07 -6.19 -20.17
CA ASP A 62 2.99 -5.21 -21.26
C ASP A 62 2.93 -5.88 -22.64
N GLU A 63 3.73 -6.93 -22.84
CA GLU A 63 3.63 -7.76 -24.06
C GLU A 63 2.27 -8.45 -24.16
N SER A 64 1.75 -8.98 -23.05
CA SER A 64 0.41 -9.58 -23.03
C SER A 64 -0.70 -8.55 -23.32
N ILE A 65 -0.62 -7.35 -22.75
CA ILE A 65 -1.57 -6.26 -22.96
C ILE A 65 -1.58 -5.88 -24.45
N LYS A 66 -0.39 -5.65 -25.03
CA LYS A 66 -0.22 -5.33 -26.46
C LYS A 66 -0.84 -6.41 -27.37
N ASN A 67 -0.61 -7.68 -27.05
CA ASN A 67 -1.16 -8.79 -27.81
C ASN A 67 -2.70 -8.83 -27.72
N ARG A 68 -3.29 -8.52 -26.55
CA ARG A 68 -4.75 -8.43 -26.39
C ARG A 68 -5.36 -7.23 -27.09
N GLU A 69 -4.74 -6.07 -27.03
CA GLU A 69 -5.17 -4.89 -27.79
C GLU A 69 -5.23 -5.19 -29.29
N LYS A 70 -4.20 -5.87 -29.81
CA LYS A 70 -4.18 -6.37 -31.19
C LYS A 70 -5.36 -7.32 -31.45
N ARG A 71 -5.61 -8.28 -30.55
CA ARG A 71 -6.72 -9.23 -30.69
C ARG A 71 -8.09 -8.54 -30.68
N ILE A 72 -8.30 -7.57 -29.81
CA ILE A 72 -9.53 -6.76 -29.74
C ILE A 72 -9.71 -5.99 -31.05
N LYS A 73 -8.64 -5.44 -31.61
CA LYS A 73 -8.67 -4.75 -32.91
C LYS A 73 -9.09 -5.70 -34.04
N GLU A 74 -8.52 -6.89 -34.10
CA GLU A 74 -8.89 -7.93 -35.07
C GLU A 74 -10.36 -8.37 -34.93
N LEU A 75 -10.81 -8.63 -33.71
CA LEU A 75 -12.21 -9.01 -33.43
C LEU A 75 -13.19 -7.91 -33.81
N ASN A 76 -12.85 -6.64 -33.56
CA ASN A 76 -13.66 -5.51 -33.97
C ASN A 76 -13.75 -5.42 -35.50
N GLN A 77 -12.65 -5.62 -36.21
CA GLN A 77 -12.66 -5.62 -37.67
C GLN A 77 -13.55 -6.75 -38.21
N GLU A 78 -13.39 -7.99 -37.72
CA GLU A 78 -14.21 -9.13 -38.13
C GLU A 78 -15.70 -8.92 -37.80
N TYR A 79 -16.00 -8.29 -36.67
CA TYR A 79 -17.36 -7.93 -36.27
C TYR A 79 -17.99 -6.92 -37.25
N GLN A 80 -17.25 -5.87 -37.65
CA GLN A 80 -17.75 -4.89 -38.61
C GLN A 80 -17.99 -5.51 -39.99
N GLU A 81 -17.02 -6.28 -40.49
CA GLU A 81 -17.12 -6.97 -41.79
C GLU A 81 -18.32 -7.93 -41.81
N THR A 82 -18.48 -8.75 -40.77
CA THR A 82 -19.62 -9.66 -40.64
C THR A 82 -20.94 -8.90 -40.53
N GLY A 83 -20.96 -7.76 -39.84
CA GLY A 83 -22.12 -6.88 -39.73
C GLY A 83 -22.58 -6.32 -41.07
N THR A 84 -21.64 -5.81 -41.88
CA THR A 84 -21.94 -5.33 -43.24
C THR A 84 -22.45 -6.44 -44.14
N GLN A 85 -21.86 -7.64 -44.08
CA GLN A 85 -22.33 -8.79 -44.85
C GLN A 85 -23.74 -9.22 -44.44
N LEU A 86 -24.03 -9.24 -43.13
CA LEU A 86 -25.36 -9.57 -42.63
C LEU A 86 -26.41 -8.57 -43.12
N GLN A 87 -26.12 -7.25 -43.08
CA GLN A 87 -27.02 -6.22 -43.60
C GLN A 87 -27.34 -6.43 -45.08
N ARG A 88 -26.33 -6.74 -45.90
CA ARG A 88 -26.52 -7.05 -47.33
C ARG A 88 -27.42 -8.29 -47.52
N LEU A 89 -27.14 -9.37 -46.77
CA LEU A 89 -27.93 -10.60 -46.84
C LEU A 89 -29.37 -10.41 -46.37
N GLU A 90 -29.60 -9.59 -45.34
CA GLU A 90 -30.94 -9.27 -44.86
C GLU A 90 -31.73 -8.46 -45.90
N ALA A 91 -31.10 -7.48 -46.57
CA ALA A 91 -31.73 -6.73 -47.67
C ALA A 91 -32.08 -7.65 -48.86
N GLU A 92 -31.15 -8.52 -49.24
CA GLU A 92 -31.36 -9.52 -50.29
C GLU A 92 -32.46 -10.53 -49.94
N LEU A 93 -32.56 -10.92 -48.67
CA LEU A 93 -33.58 -11.82 -48.16
C LEU A 93 -34.97 -11.17 -48.31
N ILE A 94 -35.13 -9.91 -47.89
CA ILE A 94 -36.38 -9.16 -48.03
C ILE A 94 -36.83 -9.10 -49.50
N HIS A 95 -35.91 -8.76 -50.42
CA HIS A 95 -36.22 -8.76 -51.85
C HIS A 95 -36.63 -10.14 -52.38
N SER A 96 -35.99 -11.21 -51.90
CA SER A 96 -36.31 -12.58 -52.31
C SER A 96 -37.66 -13.06 -51.77
N GLU A 97 -38.02 -12.68 -50.54
CA GLU A 97 -39.33 -12.96 -49.96
C GLU A 97 -40.45 -12.26 -50.74
N SER A 98 -40.22 -11.02 -51.17
CA SER A 98 -41.17 -10.26 -51.99
C SER A 98 -41.40 -10.92 -53.36
N ARG A 99 -40.31 -11.28 -54.07
CA ARG A 99 -40.40 -11.98 -55.37
C ARG A 99 -41.12 -13.32 -55.25
N LEU A 100 -40.79 -14.12 -54.25
CA LEU A 100 -41.44 -15.41 -54.04
C LEU A 100 -42.94 -15.24 -53.75
N LYS A 101 -43.33 -14.20 -52.99
CA LYS A 101 -44.73 -13.87 -52.73
C LYS A 101 -45.47 -13.55 -54.03
N GLU A 102 -44.90 -12.73 -54.89
CA GLU A 102 -45.46 -12.39 -56.21
C GLU A 102 -45.61 -13.64 -57.10
N LYS A 103 -44.56 -14.46 -57.21
CA LYS A 103 -44.59 -15.71 -57.99
C LYS A 103 -45.60 -16.72 -57.44
N ASN A 104 -45.73 -16.82 -56.10
CA ASN A 104 -46.74 -17.66 -55.47
C ASN A 104 -48.17 -17.17 -55.76
N GLN A 105 -48.41 -15.87 -55.85
CA GLN A 105 -49.73 -15.34 -56.23
C GLN A 105 -50.08 -15.73 -57.67
N VAL A 106 -49.12 -15.60 -58.61
CA VAL A 106 -49.31 -16.05 -60.00
C VAL A 106 -49.58 -17.55 -60.04
N PHE A 107 -48.75 -18.36 -59.36
CA PHE A 107 -48.93 -19.80 -59.28
C PHE A 107 -50.29 -20.19 -58.69
N ALA A 108 -50.70 -19.60 -57.57
CA ALA A 108 -52.01 -19.85 -56.95
C ALA A 108 -53.18 -19.48 -57.88
N SER A 109 -53.04 -18.38 -58.62
CA SER A 109 -54.03 -17.94 -59.62
C SER A 109 -54.15 -18.92 -60.79
N ARG A 110 -53.02 -19.47 -61.25
CA ARG A 110 -52.95 -20.50 -62.31
C ARG A 110 -53.54 -21.83 -61.85
N VAL A 111 -53.19 -22.32 -60.66
CA VAL A 111 -53.75 -23.55 -60.06
C VAL A 111 -55.26 -23.41 -59.85
N ARG A 112 -55.71 -22.28 -59.28
CA ARG A 112 -57.13 -21.98 -59.10
C ARG A 112 -57.84 -21.95 -60.45
N SER A 113 -57.24 -21.35 -61.47
CA SER A 113 -57.80 -21.32 -62.82
C SER A 113 -57.91 -22.69 -63.47
N ALA A 114 -56.93 -23.58 -63.25
CA ALA A 114 -56.97 -24.96 -63.70
C ALA A 114 -58.06 -25.79 -62.98
N TYR A 115 -58.27 -25.51 -61.68
CA TYR A 115 -59.30 -26.15 -60.87
C TYR A 115 -60.72 -25.67 -61.20
N ILE A 116 -60.94 -24.35 -61.33
CA ILE A 116 -62.26 -23.75 -61.64
C ILE A 116 -62.72 -24.12 -63.05
N ARG A 117 -61.81 -24.20 -64.02
CA ARG A 117 -62.11 -24.72 -65.37
C ARG A 117 -62.25 -26.25 -65.42
N GLY A 118 -62.42 -26.87 -64.25
CA GLY A 118 -62.47 -28.31 -64.08
C GLY A 118 -63.37 -28.99 -65.10
N ARG A 119 -62.78 -29.95 -65.81
CA ARG A 119 -63.41 -30.96 -66.68
C ARG A 119 -63.62 -30.64 -68.17
N THR A 120 -63.07 -29.59 -68.77
CA THR A 120 -62.78 -29.71 -70.21
C THR A 120 -61.51 -30.55 -70.36
N SER A 121 -61.68 -31.79 -70.84
CA SER A 121 -60.50 -32.60 -71.16
C SER A 121 -59.68 -31.80 -72.17
N TYR A 122 -58.36 -31.68 -71.99
CA TYR A 122 -57.53 -31.07 -73.04
C TYR A 122 -57.77 -31.75 -74.40
N LEU A 123 -58.18 -33.02 -74.36
CA LEU A 123 -58.72 -33.79 -75.48
C LEU A 123 -59.98 -33.17 -76.10
N GLU A 124 -60.93 -32.72 -75.29
CA GLU A 124 -62.19 -32.08 -75.71
C GLU A 124 -61.93 -30.74 -76.41
N LEU A 125 -60.99 -29.93 -75.90
CA LEU A 125 -60.59 -28.66 -76.52
C LEU A 125 -59.92 -28.87 -77.89
N ILE A 126 -59.19 -29.98 -78.03
CA ILE A 126 -58.59 -30.41 -79.30
C ILE A 126 -59.66 -31.03 -80.23
N LEU A 127 -60.66 -31.74 -79.69
CA LEU A 127 -61.75 -32.37 -80.45
C LEU A 127 -62.79 -31.34 -80.94
N MET A 128 -62.95 -30.20 -80.27
CA MET A 128 -63.77 -29.06 -80.71
C MET A 128 -63.07 -28.18 -81.77
N SER A 129 -62.09 -28.71 -82.50
CA SER A 129 -61.37 -27.94 -83.52
C SER A 129 -62.11 -27.93 -84.85
N GLU A 130 -62.15 -26.78 -85.52
CA GLU A 130 -62.95 -26.61 -86.75
C GLU A 130 -62.29 -27.26 -87.98
N ASN A 131 -60.97 -27.48 -87.95
CA ASN A 131 -60.20 -28.15 -89.00
C ASN A 131 -58.83 -28.66 -88.49
N LEU A 132 -58.11 -29.42 -89.33
CA LEU A 132 -56.78 -29.99 -89.01
C LEU A 132 -55.71 -28.92 -88.68
N GLY A 133 -55.83 -27.70 -89.22
CA GLY A 133 -54.93 -26.59 -88.89
C GLY A 133 -55.16 -26.04 -87.47
N ASP A 134 -56.43 -25.92 -87.07
CA ASP A 134 -56.83 -25.47 -85.73
C ASP A 134 -56.41 -26.46 -84.62
N VAL A 135 -56.44 -27.77 -84.92
CA VAL A 135 -55.91 -28.83 -84.04
C VAL A 135 -54.42 -28.60 -83.74
N ILE A 136 -53.60 -28.35 -84.77
CA ILE A 136 -52.15 -28.16 -84.63
C ILE A 136 -51.86 -26.89 -83.80
N VAL A 137 -52.60 -25.82 -84.05
CA VAL A 137 -52.47 -24.54 -83.34
C VAL A 137 -52.83 -24.68 -81.85
N LYS A 138 -53.95 -25.35 -81.53
CA LYS A 138 -54.37 -25.61 -80.15
C LYS A 138 -53.42 -26.53 -79.40
N ILE A 139 -52.88 -27.57 -80.03
CA ILE A 139 -51.82 -28.43 -79.45
C ILE A 139 -50.55 -27.62 -79.17
N ALA A 140 -50.13 -26.74 -80.08
CA ALA A 140 -48.96 -25.88 -79.89
C ALA A 140 -49.16 -24.90 -78.71
N TYR A 141 -50.33 -24.27 -78.59
CA TYR A 141 -50.65 -23.41 -77.46
C TYR A 141 -50.72 -24.16 -76.13
N LEU A 142 -51.31 -25.35 -76.12
CA LEU A 142 -51.41 -26.19 -74.93
C LEU A 142 -50.02 -26.58 -74.41
N THR A 143 -49.16 -27.02 -75.32
CA THR A 143 -47.78 -27.41 -75.03
C THR A 143 -46.99 -26.22 -74.47
N ARG A 144 -47.17 -25.03 -75.06
CA ARG A 144 -46.55 -23.79 -74.56
C ARG A 144 -47.02 -23.41 -73.16
N ILE A 145 -48.32 -23.57 -72.87
CA ILE A 145 -48.91 -23.31 -71.55
C ILE A 145 -48.38 -24.29 -70.50
N LEU A 146 -48.38 -25.59 -70.80
CA LEU A 146 -47.88 -26.62 -69.89
C LEU A 146 -46.39 -26.44 -69.60
N ASN A 147 -45.59 -26.13 -70.62
CA ASN A 147 -44.17 -25.84 -70.44
C ASN A 147 -43.95 -24.63 -69.52
N HIS A 148 -44.75 -23.57 -69.67
CA HIS A 148 -44.67 -22.39 -68.82
C HIS A 148 -45.11 -22.67 -67.36
N ASP A 149 -46.14 -23.50 -67.14
CA ASP A 149 -46.57 -23.87 -65.79
C ASP A 149 -45.55 -24.78 -65.09
N VAL A 150 -44.91 -25.70 -65.82
CA VAL A 150 -43.77 -26.51 -65.33
C VAL A 150 -42.59 -25.61 -64.96
N GLU A 151 -42.26 -24.62 -65.79
CA GLU A 151 -41.22 -23.63 -65.52
C GLU A 151 -41.53 -22.78 -64.28
N LEU A 152 -42.78 -22.33 -64.10
CA LEU A 152 -43.23 -21.58 -62.93
C LEU A 152 -43.11 -22.42 -61.65
N ILE A 153 -43.53 -23.68 -61.66
CA ILE A 153 -43.39 -24.60 -60.53
C ILE A 153 -41.92 -24.78 -60.14
N ASN A 154 -41.06 -25.04 -61.13
CA ASN A 154 -39.62 -25.21 -60.91
C ASN A 154 -38.99 -23.91 -60.36
N THR A 155 -39.39 -22.76 -60.89
CA THR A 155 -38.94 -21.45 -60.40
C THR A 155 -39.33 -21.22 -58.94
N VAL A 156 -40.60 -21.45 -58.58
CA VAL A 156 -41.08 -21.33 -57.19
C VAL A 156 -40.35 -22.28 -56.26
N LYS A 157 -40.15 -23.54 -56.66
CA LYS A 157 -39.41 -24.54 -55.87
C LYS A 157 -37.95 -24.15 -55.65
N ASN A 158 -37.29 -23.65 -56.70
CA ASN A 158 -35.91 -23.18 -56.63
C ASN A 158 -35.79 -21.94 -55.74
N GLU A 159 -36.69 -20.96 -55.86
CA GLU A 159 -36.72 -19.79 -55.00
C GLU A 159 -36.99 -20.15 -53.53
N GLN A 160 -37.91 -21.07 -53.24
CA GLN A 160 -38.14 -21.57 -51.87
C GLN A 160 -36.87 -22.20 -51.27
N THR A 161 -36.14 -22.98 -52.07
CA THR A 161 -34.90 -23.63 -51.63
C THR A 161 -33.79 -22.59 -51.38
N LEU A 162 -33.65 -21.61 -52.27
CA LEU A 162 -32.70 -20.51 -52.12
C LEU A 162 -33.02 -19.66 -50.89
N LEU A 163 -34.30 -19.36 -50.64
CA LEU A 163 -34.75 -18.59 -49.50
C LEU A 163 -34.44 -19.30 -48.18
N ARG A 164 -34.65 -20.62 -48.11
CA ARG A 164 -34.27 -21.43 -46.94
C ARG A 164 -32.76 -21.32 -46.67
N LYS A 165 -31.92 -21.48 -47.71
CA LYS A 165 -30.47 -21.34 -47.59
C LYS A 165 -30.07 -19.95 -47.05
N ARG A 166 -30.65 -18.88 -47.59
CA ARG A 166 -30.41 -17.50 -47.15
C ARG A 166 -30.83 -17.27 -45.69
N LYS A 167 -32.00 -17.79 -45.27
CA LYS A 167 -32.45 -17.71 -43.87
C LYS A 167 -31.49 -18.41 -42.92
N THR A 168 -30.99 -19.60 -43.30
CA THR A 168 -29.96 -20.31 -42.53
C THR A 168 -28.66 -19.50 -42.47
N GLU A 169 -28.23 -18.90 -43.57
CA GLU A 169 -27.01 -18.08 -43.61
C GLU A 169 -27.12 -16.82 -42.73
N VAL A 170 -28.23 -16.08 -42.80
CA VAL A 170 -28.53 -14.93 -41.92
C VAL A 170 -28.48 -15.35 -40.45
N THR A 171 -29.10 -16.48 -40.11
CA THR A 171 -29.10 -17.01 -38.74
C THR A 171 -27.69 -17.34 -38.28
N SER A 172 -26.88 -17.99 -39.13
CA SER A 172 -25.49 -18.32 -38.83
C SER A 172 -24.62 -17.08 -38.62
N LYS A 173 -24.78 -16.03 -39.44
CA LYS A 173 -24.04 -14.77 -39.28
C LYS A 173 -24.47 -13.99 -38.04
N ARG A 174 -25.76 -13.99 -37.69
CA ARG A 174 -26.24 -13.43 -36.42
C ARG A 174 -25.60 -14.13 -35.22
N GLN A 175 -25.55 -15.46 -35.25
CA GLN A 175 -24.88 -16.25 -34.21
C GLN A 175 -23.38 -15.91 -34.13
N ARG A 176 -22.71 -15.80 -35.28
CA ARG A 176 -21.29 -15.39 -35.34
C ARG A 176 -21.05 -14.00 -34.75
N LEU A 177 -21.93 -13.02 -34.99
CA LEU A 177 -21.82 -11.70 -34.38
C LEU A 177 -21.95 -11.74 -32.85
N LEU A 178 -22.86 -12.56 -32.32
CA LEU A 178 -22.99 -12.76 -30.87
C LEU A 178 -21.72 -13.38 -30.27
N GLU A 179 -21.13 -14.38 -30.94
CA GLU A 179 -19.87 -14.99 -30.53
C GLU A 179 -18.71 -13.98 -30.55
N LEU A 180 -18.56 -13.21 -31.63
CA LEU A 180 -17.52 -12.19 -31.76
C LEU A 180 -17.66 -11.11 -30.69
N ARG A 181 -18.89 -10.66 -30.42
CA ARG A 181 -19.17 -9.73 -29.33
C ARG A 181 -18.77 -10.32 -27.98
N GLY A 182 -19.16 -11.56 -27.69
CA GLY A 182 -18.80 -12.24 -26.45
C GLY A 182 -17.29 -12.40 -26.27
N GLN A 183 -16.57 -12.76 -27.34
CA GLN A 183 -15.11 -12.86 -27.32
C GLN A 183 -14.45 -11.49 -27.08
N ARG A 184 -14.90 -10.46 -27.79
CA ARG A 184 -14.39 -9.09 -27.62
C ARG A 184 -14.61 -8.58 -26.20
N ASP A 185 -15.82 -8.74 -25.67
CA ASP A 185 -16.17 -8.28 -24.33
C ASP A 185 -15.34 -9.03 -23.27
N GLY A 186 -15.10 -10.34 -23.46
CA GLY A 186 -14.20 -11.13 -22.63
C GLY A 186 -12.74 -10.66 -22.68
N GLU A 187 -12.20 -10.37 -23.87
CA GLU A 187 -10.86 -9.81 -24.03
C GLU A 187 -10.74 -8.41 -23.39
N TYR A 188 -11.77 -7.58 -23.50
CA TYR A 188 -11.80 -6.26 -22.89
C TYR A 188 -11.79 -6.34 -21.35
N GLN A 189 -12.57 -7.24 -20.75
CA GLN A 189 -12.52 -7.47 -19.30
C GLN A 189 -11.14 -7.96 -18.84
N ASN A 190 -10.53 -8.88 -19.59
CA ASN A 190 -9.19 -9.36 -19.29
C ASN A 190 -8.14 -8.25 -19.40
N LEU A 191 -8.23 -7.40 -20.42
CA LEU A 191 -7.35 -6.23 -20.60
C LEU A 191 -7.44 -5.28 -19.40
N VAL A 192 -8.65 -4.93 -18.96
CA VAL A 192 -8.88 -4.08 -17.78
C VAL A 192 -8.26 -4.70 -16.52
N ASN A 193 -8.44 -6.01 -16.32
CA ASN A 193 -7.86 -6.72 -15.17
C ASN A 193 -6.33 -6.73 -15.23
N GLN A 194 -5.72 -6.88 -16.40
CA GLN A 194 -4.27 -6.83 -16.56
C GLN A 194 -3.70 -5.43 -16.29
N HIS A 195 -4.35 -4.37 -16.75
CA HIS A 195 -3.94 -3.00 -16.41
C HIS A 195 -4.00 -2.76 -14.90
N ARG A 196 -5.09 -3.19 -14.23
CA ARG A 196 -5.22 -3.06 -12.76
C ARG A 196 -4.11 -3.80 -12.02
N GLU A 197 -3.79 -5.02 -12.43
CA GLU A 197 -2.73 -5.80 -11.78
C GLU A 197 -1.35 -5.17 -12.01
N LYS A 198 -1.08 -4.66 -13.23
CA LYS A 198 0.14 -3.88 -13.51
C LYS A 198 0.27 -2.68 -12.59
N ASP A 199 -0.78 -1.87 -12.48
CA ASP A 199 -0.78 -0.65 -11.65
C ASP A 199 -0.56 -0.99 -10.16
N ARG A 200 -1.17 -2.08 -9.69
CA ARG A 200 -1.00 -2.59 -8.34
C ARG A 200 0.46 -3.02 -8.07
N LEU A 201 1.06 -3.78 -8.98
CA LEU A 201 2.46 -4.23 -8.85
C LEU A 201 3.42 -3.05 -8.86
N LEU A 202 3.20 -2.07 -9.74
CA LEU A 202 4.02 -0.85 -9.81
C LEU A 202 3.92 -0.02 -8.53
N ALA A 203 2.70 0.15 -7.99
CA ALA A 203 2.49 0.87 -6.73
C ALA A 203 3.17 0.17 -5.54
N ALA A 204 3.08 -1.17 -5.48
CA ALA A 204 3.74 -1.97 -4.45
C ALA A 204 5.28 -1.86 -4.54
N ALA A 205 5.84 -1.97 -5.76
CA ALA A 205 7.27 -1.83 -6.02
C ALA A 205 7.80 -0.45 -5.61
N LYS A 206 7.12 0.63 -6.03
CA LYS A 206 7.47 2.01 -5.65
C LYS A 206 7.46 2.23 -4.15
N LYS A 207 6.41 1.75 -3.47
CA LYS A 207 6.29 1.85 -2.01
C LYS A 207 7.43 1.12 -1.31
N ARG A 208 7.78 -0.09 -1.77
CA ARG A 208 8.88 -0.89 -1.20
C ARG A 208 10.23 -0.21 -1.40
N LEU A 209 10.49 0.29 -2.61
CA LEU A 209 11.71 1.03 -2.92
C LEU A 209 11.84 2.29 -2.07
N ALA A 210 10.76 3.06 -1.91
CA ALA A 210 10.77 4.28 -1.09
C ALA A 210 11.12 3.98 0.38
N VAL A 211 10.56 2.91 0.96
CA VAL A 211 10.88 2.49 2.34
C VAL A 211 12.36 2.11 2.47
N GLU A 212 12.91 1.41 1.48
CA GLU A 212 14.30 0.94 1.53
C GLU A 212 15.30 2.06 1.28
N LEU A 213 15.00 3.00 0.37
CA LEU A 213 15.81 4.21 0.14
C LEU A 213 15.96 5.03 1.43
N VAL A 214 14.90 5.15 2.24
CA VAL A 214 14.97 5.84 3.53
C VAL A 214 15.96 5.18 4.50
N ARG A 215 16.23 3.88 4.38
CA ARG A 215 17.19 3.16 5.24
C ARG A 215 18.66 3.39 4.86
N ILE A 216 18.94 3.83 3.65
CA ILE A 216 20.31 4.07 3.16
C ILE A 216 20.64 5.53 2.92
N THR A 217 19.63 6.39 2.76
CA THR A 217 19.82 7.81 2.53
C THR A 217 19.90 8.55 3.86
N PRO A 218 20.99 9.30 4.12
CA PRO A 218 21.08 10.19 5.28
C PRO A 218 19.86 11.09 5.39
N GLN A 219 19.36 11.30 6.60
CA GLN A 219 18.13 12.04 6.83
C GLN A 219 18.42 13.33 7.60
N ALA A 220 17.71 14.39 7.22
CA ALA A 220 17.77 15.68 7.89
C ALA A 220 16.88 15.69 9.15
N GLU A 221 17.44 16.14 10.27
CA GLU A 221 16.75 16.32 11.54
C GLU A 221 16.94 17.76 12.04
N ARG A 222 15.85 18.46 12.35
CA ARG A 222 15.94 19.78 13.00
C ARG A 222 16.41 19.62 14.45
N LYS A 223 17.23 20.56 14.94
CA LYS A 223 17.57 20.57 16.37
C LYS A 223 16.31 20.80 17.22
N PRO A 224 16.19 20.11 18.38
CA PRO A 224 15.15 20.41 19.34
C PRO A 224 15.24 21.85 19.84
N VAL A 225 14.09 22.45 20.15
CA VAL A 225 14.00 23.81 20.74
C VAL A 225 13.25 23.82 22.07
N TYR A 226 12.43 22.81 22.34
CA TYR A 226 11.76 22.63 23.64
C TYR A 226 12.32 21.42 24.36
N GLY A 227 12.51 21.53 25.67
CA GLY A 227 12.83 20.42 26.57
C GLY A 227 11.84 20.35 27.72
N VAL A 228 11.00 19.32 27.75
CA VAL A 228 9.93 19.18 28.74
C VAL A 228 10.30 18.10 29.77
N VAL A 229 10.24 18.44 31.06
CA VAL A 229 10.36 17.46 32.14
C VAL A 229 9.05 16.67 32.24
N ILE A 230 9.11 15.37 31.96
CA ILE A 230 7.93 14.48 31.91
C ILE A 230 7.96 13.49 33.08
N ASP A 231 6.80 13.33 33.71
CA ASP A 231 6.55 12.35 34.78
C ASP A 231 6.66 10.91 34.27
N ASN A 232 7.23 10.03 35.08
CA ASN A 232 7.24 8.60 34.82
C ASN A 232 6.82 7.77 36.05
N HIS A 233 6.11 8.39 37.00
CA HIS A 233 5.33 7.68 38.00
C HIS A 233 4.30 6.75 37.34
N PRO A 234 3.98 5.57 37.89
CA PRO A 234 2.96 4.67 37.34
C PRO A 234 1.62 5.36 37.02
N SER A 235 1.10 6.18 37.95
CA SER A 235 -0.14 6.96 37.78
C SER A 235 -0.07 8.06 36.70
N ALA A 236 1.11 8.38 36.19
CA ALA A 236 1.31 9.32 35.08
C ALA A 236 1.42 8.64 33.71
N ARG A 237 1.50 7.30 33.66
CA ARG A 237 1.54 6.54 32.41
C ARG A 237 0.12 6.21 31.93
N PRO A 238 -0.10 6.02 30.61
CA PRO A 238 0.81 6.41 29.54
C PRO A 238 0.96 7.94 29.45
N GLN A 239 2.16 8.42 29.10
CA GLN A 239 2.42 9.84 28.85
C GLN A 239 1.82 10.29 27.52
N HIS A 240 1.64 11.59 27.33
CA HIS A 240 1.32 12.18 26.02
C HIS A 240 2.55 12.83 25.41
N GLY A 241 2.71 12.64 24.09
CA GLY A 241 3.72 13.30 23.27
C GLY A 241 5.13 12.73 23.42
N LEU A 242 5.33 11.62 24.12
CA LEU A 242 6.64 10.99 24.25
C LEU A 242 7.09 10.35 22.92
N SER A 243 6.16 9.84 22.11
CA SER A 243 6.45 9.31 20.77
C SER A 243 6.94 10.38 19.78
N ARG A 244 6.70 11.66 20.08
CA ARG A 244 7.02 12.82 19.23
C ARG A 244 8.34 13.49 19.58
N ALA A 245 9.00 13.07 20.66
CA ALA A 245 10.29 13.60 21.07
C ALA A 245 11.44 13.02 20.22
N SER A 246 12.42 13.85 19.90
CA SER A 246 13.59 13.48 19.10
C SER A 246 14.68 12.87 19.97
N LEU A 247 14.84 13.39 21.19
CA LEU A 247 15.81 12.93 22.18
C LEU A 247 15.15 12.89 23.55
N ILE A 248 15.31 11.79 24.29
CA ILE A 248 14.77 11.60 25.62
C ILE A 248 15.88 11.17 26.56
N TYR A 249 16.09 11.95 27.61
CA TYR A 249 16.94 11.55 28.73
C TYR A 249 16.09 10.87 29.79
N ALA A 250 16.55 9.74 30.32
CA ALA A 250 15.96 9.03 31.44
C ALA A 250 16.95 8.96 32.60
N TYR A 251 16.49 9.34 33.78
CA TYR A 251 17.34 9.45 34.98
C TYR A 251 16.51 9.20 36.24
N GLU A 252 17.18 8.77 37.30
CA GLU A 252 16.60 8.60 38.64
C GLU A 252 16.33 9.94 39.34
N VAL A 253 15.22 10.00 40.09
CA VAL A 253 14.85 11.07 41.01
C VAL A 253 14.46 10.48 42.37
N GLU A 254 13.81 11.25 43.25
CA GLU A 254 13.48 10.78 44.60
C GLU A 254 12.57 9.55 44.62
N GLY A 255 12.70 8.74 45.68
CA GLY A 255 11.83 7.58 45.89
C GLY A 255 12.11 6.40 44.95
N GLY A 256 13.28 6.37 44.31
CA GLY A 256 13.67 5.33 43.36
C GLY A 256 12.83 5.34 42.09
N ILE A 257 12.29 6.50 41.71
CA ILE A 257 11.49 6.70 40.51
C ILE A 257 12.36 7.31 39.41
N THR A 258 12.02 7.08 38.15
CA THR A 258 12.65 7.80 37.03
C THR A 258 11.77 8.97 36.56
N ARG A 259 12.39 9.96 35.93
CA ARG A 259 11.70 11.00 35.12
C ARG A 259 12.39 11.11 33.78
N TYR A 260 11.74 11.83 32.86
CA TYR A 260 12.27 12.08 31.54
C TYR A 260 12.50 13.58 31.31
N LEU A 261 13.55 13.92 30.56
CA LEU A 261 13.64 15.21 29.86
C LEU A 261 13.49 14.89 28.37
N ALA A 262 12.33 15.21 27.81
CA ALA A 262 12.00 14.95 26.42
C ALA A 262 12.21 16.22 25.58
N LEU A 263 13.02 16.12 24.54
CA LEU A 263 13.36 17.21 23.65
C LEU A 263 12.61 17.12 22.34
N TYR A 264 12.07 18.25 21.89
CA TYR A 264 11.15 18.33 20.77
C TYR A 264 11.68 19.24 19.66
N SER A 265 11.78 18.68 18.46
CA SER A 265 12.01 19.41 17.21
C SER A 265 10.72 19.64 16.39
N SER A 266 9.58 19.29 16.98
CA SER A 266 8.22 19.50 16.44
C SER A 266 7.29 19.90 17.58
N PHE A 267 6.11 20.45 17.29
CA PHE A 267 5.24 21.05 18.30
C PHE A 267 3.94 20.24 18.50
N PRO A 268 3.98 19.13 19.27
CA PRO A 268 2.77 18.39 19.62
C PRO A 268 1.80 19.19 20.51
N ARG A 269 0.51 18.95 20.29
CA ARG A 269 -0.61 19.64 20.98
C ARG A 269 -0.77 19.31 22.46
N LYS A 270 -0.22 18.18 22.91
CA LYS A 270 -0.34 17.73 24.29
C LYS A 270 0.90 16.95 24.69
N VAL A 271 1.64 17.49 25.65
CA VAL A 271 2.86 16.89 26.22
C VAL A 271 2.77 16.87 27.74
N GLY A 272 3.10 15.73 28.34
CA GLY A 272 3.16 15.58 29.79
C GLY A 272 2.74 14.20 30.28
N PRO A 273 2.47 14.04 31.59
CA PRO A 273 2.39 15.11 32.59
C PRO A 273 3.73 15.81 32.85
N ILE A 274 3.73 17.14 33.00
CA ILE A 274 4.92 17.95 33.29
C ILE A 274 5.30 17.82 34.76
N ARG A 275 6.59 17.74 35.06
CA ARG A 275 7.10 17.59 36.43
C ARG A 275 8.22 18.54 36.81
N SER A 276 8.57 18.47 38.09
CA SER A 276 9.48 19.40 38.72
C SER A 276 10.91 19.24 38.25
N ALA A 277 11.60 20.39 38.13
CA ALA A 277 12.98 20.46 37.69
C ALA A 277 13.98 19.98 38.76
N ARG A 278 15.13 19.50 38.28
CA ARG A 278 16.33 19.13 39.05
C ARG A 278 17.57 19.70 38.38
N THR A 279 18.68 19.75 39.11
CA THR A 279 19.98 20.24 38.64
C THR A 279 20.41 19.61 37.31
N HIS A 280 20.30 18.29 37.20
CA HIS A 280 20.66 17.58 35.97
C HIS A 280 19.75 17.95 34.79
N ASN A 281 18.46 18.26 35.02
CA ASN A 281 17.59 18.73 33.94
C ASN A 281 18.05 20.05 33.36
N ILE A 282 18.48 20.96 34.22
CA ILE A 282 18.98 22.28 33.83
C ILE A 282 20.24 22.11 32.97
N ILE A 283 21.20 21.28 33.42
CA ILE A 283 22.43 20.99 32.69
C ILE A 283 22.12 20.42 31.30
N LEU A 284 21.24 19.42 31.23
CA LEU A 284 20.85 18.77 29.97
C LEU A 284 20.02 19.71 29.06
N ALA A 285 19.27 20.65 29.62
CA ALA A 285 18.57 21.64 28.80
C ALA A 285 19.53 22.67 28.21
N MET A 286 20.49 23.16 29.02
CA MET A 286 21.52 24.10 28.56
C MET A 286 22.42 23.48 27.50
N GLU A 287 22.86 22.23 27.66
CA GLU A 287 23.72 21.56 26.66
C GLU A 287 23.04 21.44 25.30
N ASN A 288 21.71 21.29 25.29
CA ASN A 288 20.91 21.16 24.07
C ASN A 288 20.35 22.51 23.58
N ARG A 289 20.59 23.61 24.32
CA ARG A 289 20.11 24.96 24.01
C ARG A 289 18.60 25.03 23.78
N VAL A 290 17.83 24.31 24.59
CA VAL A 290 16.36 24.28 24.51
C VAL A 290 15.73 25.19 25.56
N ASN A 291 14.51 25.66 25.27
CA ASN A 291 13.62 26.22 26.28
C ASN A 291 13.20 25.12 27.26
N PHE A 292 13.65 25.25 28.50
CA PHE A 292 13.45 24.26 29.54
C PHE A 292 12.08 24.42 30.22
N ILE A 293 11.16 23.51 29.93
CA ILE A 293 9.79 23.50 30.46
C ILE A 293 9.67 22.54 31.64
N TYR A 294 9.21 23.04 32.78
CA TYR A 294 9.08 22.28 34.03
C TYR A 294 7.90 22.77 34.88
N ALA A 295 7.51 21.98 35.88
CA ALA A 295 6.42 22.31 36.81
C ALA A 295 6.91 22.38 38.26
N GLY A 296 7.34 23.58 38.66
CA GLY A 296 7.88 23.85 39.99
C GLY A 296 9.26 23.22 40.24
N ALA A 297 9.94 23.67 41.29
CA ALA A 297 11.22 23.12 41.73
C ALA A 297 11.48 23.48 43.19
N GLY A 298 12.51 22.91 43.80
CA GLY A 298 13.00 23.39 45.10
C GLY A 298 13.61 24.78 44.98
N THR A 299 13.64 25.56 46.07
CA THR A 299 14.19 26.93 46.08
C THR A 299 15.63 26.97 45.57
N ASP A 300 16.43 25.97 45.91
CA ASP A 300 17.81 25.79 45.44
C ASP A 300 17.90 25.67 43.91
N ILE A 301 16.95 24.96 43.30
CA ILE A 301 16.87 24.77 41.86
C ILE A 301 16.37 26.05 41.17
N LEU A 302 15.40 26.76 41.76
CA LEU A 302 14.91 28.04 41.23
C LEU A 302 16.00 29.12 41.24
N ILE A 303 16.78 29.21 42.32
CA ILE A 303 17.96 30.08 42.41
C ILE A 303 18.95 29.72 41.30
N ARG A 304 19.24 28.43 41.11
CA ARG A 304 20.15 27.97 40.05
C ARG A 304 19.67 28.33 38.65
N ILE A 305 18.37 28.18 38.37
CA ILE A 305 17.77 28.57 37.07
C ILE A 305 18.00 30.06 36.79
N ARG A 306 17.77 30.91 37.81
CA ARG A 306 17.99 32.36 37.72
C ARG A 306 19.48 32.69 37.54
N ASP A 307 20.33 32.16 38.41
CA ASP A 307 21.75 32.53 38.46
C ASP A 307 22.50 32.02 37.22
N TRP A 308 22.14 30.85 36.69
CA TRP A 308 22.70 30.31 35.46
C TRP A 308 22.01 30.84 34.19
N LYS A 309 21.03 31.76 34.34
CA LYS A 309 20.31 32.41 33.24
C LYS A 309 19.72 31.40 32.24
N VAL A 310 19.11 30.34 32.75
CA VAL A 310 18.59 29.24 31.95
C VAL A 310 17.36 29.71 31.17
N ASN A 311 17.37 29.55 29.85
CA ASN A 311 16.16 29.74 29.03
C ASN A 311 15.11 28.71 29.46
N SER A 312 14.07 29.15 30.16
CA SER A 312 13.14 28.24 30.82
C SER A 312 11.75 28.81 30.99
N THR A 313 10.77 27.91 31.04
CA THR A 313 9.35 28.21 31.21
C THR A 313 8.79 27.38 32.36
N ASN A 314 8.43 28.01 33.47
CA ASN A 314 7.78 27.34 34.59
C ASN A 314 6.26 27.25 34.35
N ALA A 315 5.77 26.05 34.04
CA ALA A 315 4.38 25.76 33.72
C ALA A 315 3.38 26.17 34.82
N ILE A 316 3.83 26.32 36.08
CA ILE A 316 2.96 26.73 37.20
C ILE A 316 2.76 28.25 37.22
N THR A 317 3.80 29.02 36.89
CA THR A 317 3.82 30.48 37.08
C THR A 317 3.77 31.27 35.78
N PHE A 318 3.92 30.63 34.63
CA PHE A 318 3.98 31.30 33.33
C PHE A 318 2.66 31.96 32.89
N GLY A 319 1.51 31.49 33.40
CA GLY A 319 0.22 32.15 33.17
C GLY A 319 -0.35 32.04 31.75
N SER A 320 0.01 31.02 30.98
CA SER A 320 -0.51 30.77 29.62
C SER A 320 -1.57 29.67 29.58
N ALA A 321 -2.61 29.86 28.76
CA ALA A 321 -3.62 28.86 28.46
C ALA A 321 -3.06 27.61 27.76
N SER A 322 -1.84 27.69 27.21
CA SER A 322 -1.13 26.53 26.65
C SER A 322 -0.75 25.50 27.72
N PHE A 323 -0.75 25.87 29.02
CA PHE A 323 -0.63 24.95 30.15
C PHE A 323 -2.00 24.66 30.75
N PHE A 324 -2.35 23.37 30.87
CA PHE A 324 -3.69 22.98 31.34
C PHE A 324 -3.67 21.68 32.14
N ARG A 325 -4.69 21.48 32.98
CA ARG A 325 -4.88 20.25 33.73
C ARG A 325 -5.88 19.33 33.05
N ASP A 326 -5.50 18.07 32.89
CA ASP A 326 -6.37 17.01 32.38
C ASP A 326 -7.23 16.45 33.53
N ALA A 327 -8.55 16.64 33.44
CA ALA A 327 -9.50 16.21 34.46
C ALA A 327 -9.58 14.67 34.62
N SER A 328 -9.13 13.89 33.63
CA SER A 328 -9.10 12.42 33.73
C SER A 328 -8.04 11.89 34.71
N ARG A 329 -7.14 12.76 35.21
CA ARG A 329 -6.08 12.39 36.16
C ARG A 329 -6.08 13.29 37.38
N ARG A 330 -5.70 12.72 38.52
CA ARG A 330 -5.49 13.48 39.76
C ARG A 330 -4.16 14.21 39.75
N ALA A 331 -4.15 15.39 40.38
CA ALA A 331 -2.90 16.06 40.70
C ALA A 331 -2.03 15.14 41.60
N PRO A 332 -0.69 15.15 41.42
CA PRO A 332 0.07 16.06 40.56
C PRO A 332 0.43 15.46 39.18
N HIS A 333 -0.25 14.40 38.72
CA HIS A 333 0.03 13.69 37.46
C HIS A 333 -0.84 14.17 36.28
N ASN A 334 -1.26 15.43 36.30
CA ASN A 334 -2.29 15.91 35.37
C ASN A 334 -2.00 17.26 34.69
N LEU A 335 -0.83 17.85 34.85
CA LEU A 335 -0.46 19.11 34.18
C LEU A 335 0.19 18.83 32.82
N TYR A 336 -0.26 19.49 31.75
CA TYR A 336 0.21 19.30 30.38
C TYR A 336 0.51 20.63 29.70
N VAL A 337 1.24 20.59 28.58
CA VAL A 337 1.50 21.73 27.70
C VAL A 337 1.09 21.42 26.26
N ASN A 338 0.55 22.43 25.58
CA ASN A 338 0.43 22.48 24.13
C ASN A 338 1.63 23.25 23.55
N LEU A 339 2.57 22.55 22.91
CA LEU A 339 3.76 23.19 22.32
C LEU A 339 3.44 23.95 21.02
N GLU A 340 2.34 23.61 20.33
CA GLU A 340 1.89 24.30 19.11
C GLU A 340 1.45 25.73 19.42
N THR A 341 0.79 25.94 20.56
CA THR A 341 0.24 27.24 20.97
C THR A 341 1.08 27.97 22.02
N LEU A 342 2.18 27.38 22.50
CA LEU A 342 3.00 28.00 23.55
C LEU A 342 3.69 29.29 23.07
N GLY A 343 4.17 29.30 21.82
CA GLY A 343 4.62 30.52 21.14
C GLY A 343 5.90 31.15 21.69
N VAL A 344 6.69 30.46 22.51
CA VAL A 344 7.95 30.99 23.08
C VAL A 344 9.20 30.58 22.29
N GLU A 345 9.07 29.63 21.36
CA GLU A 345 10.14 29.20 20.44
C GLU A 345 9.57 28.94 19.04
N GLU A 346 10.40 29.13 18.03
CA GLU A 346 10.15 28.73 16.64
C GLU A 346 10.87 27.42 16.30
N LEU A 347 10.50 26.77 15.19
CA LEU A 347 11.23 25.62 14.70
C LEU A 347 12.68 26.00 14.41
N SER A 348 13.63 25.17 14.87
CA SER A 348 15.05 25.44 14.64
C SER A 348 15.36 25.55 13.15
N LYS A 349 16.09 26.62 12.79
CA LYS A 349 16.67 26.79 11.45
C LYS A 349 17.87 25.86 11.23
N GLU A 350 18.46 25.35 12.31
CA GLU A 350 19.58 24.40 12.24
C GLU A 350 19.09 22.98 11.97
N VAL A 351 19.69 22.37 10.95
CA VAL A 351 19.43 21.00 10.52
C VAL A 351 20.71 20.19 10.66
N ILE A 352 20.59 19.01 11.26
CA ILE A 352 21.66 18.02 11.36
C ILE A 352 21.36 16.91 10.37
N ILE A 353 22.34 16.57 9.53
CA ILE A 353 22.27 15.37 8.69
C ILE A 353 22.72 14.18 9.52
N ARG A 354 21.83 13.20 9.67
CA ARG A 354 22.11 11.95 10.37
C ARG A 354 22.40 10.84 9.37
N PRO A 355 23.43 10.00 9.60
CA PRO A 355 23.64 8.83 8.76
C PRO A 355 22.41 7.93 8.79
N ALA A 356 22.15 7.23 7.68
CA ALA A 356 21.04 6.29 7.59
C ALA A 356 21.33 4.98 8.35
N TYR A 357 22.61 4.61 8.42
CA TYR A 357 23.13 3.43 9.10
C TYR A 357 24.50 3.69 9.70
N ILE A 358 24.88 2.85 10.65
CA ILE A 358 26.21 2.84 11.25
C ILE A 358 27.13 2.02 10.35
N SER A 359 28.20 2.62 9.86
CA SER A 359 29.12 2.00 8.90
C SER A 359 30.11 1.00 9.51
N ARG A 360 30.04 0.79 10.82
CA ARG A 360 30.91 -0.12 11.58
C ARG A 360 30.10 -1.26 12.19
N ARG A 361 30.77 -2.37 12.45
CA ARG A 361 30.16 -3.56 13.06
C ARG A 361 30.30 -3.49 14.57
N GLY A 362 29.19 -3.76 15.27
CA GLY A 362 29.15 -3.99 16.71
C GLY A 362 28.75 -5.44 17.02
N ASP A 363 28.48 -5.71 18.29
CA ASP A 363 28.03 -7.03 18.74
C ASP A 363 26.56 -7.25 18.37
N ASP A 364 26.24 -8.43 17.83
CA ASP A 364 24.95 -8.72 17.20
C ASP A 364 23.82 -9.06 18.21
N LEU A 365 22.55 -8.82 17.83
CA LEU A 365 21.33 -9.14 18.62
C LEU A 365 21.26 -8.48 20.01
N ALA A 366 21.65 -7.21 20.08
CA ALA A 366 21.72 -6.51 21.35
C ALA A 366 20.36 -5.95 21.81
N GLU A 367 19.73 -6.62 22.79
CA GLU A 367 18.47 -6.23 23.42
C GLU A 367 18.70 -5.76 24.87
N PRO A 368 19.04 -4.48 25.10
CA PRO A 368 19.48 -4.03 26.41
C PRO A 368 18.37 -4.05 27.46
N ILE A 369 18.75 -4.43 28.68
CA ILE A 369 17.98 -4.21 29.90
C ILE A 369 18.71 -3.16 30.72
N VAL A 370 18.10 -1.98 30.84
CA VAL A 370 18.66 -0.86 31.59
C VAL A 370 17.94 -0.73 32.93
N VAL A 371 18.68 -0.88 34.01
CA VAL A 371 18.15 -0.80 35.37
C VAL A 371 18.42 0.59 35.95
N HIS A 372 17.37 1.20 36.52
CA HIS A 372 17.41 2.48 37.21
C HIS A 372 17.04 2.26 38.68
N GLY A 373 18.04 2.22 39.56
CA GLY A 373 17.86 1.88 40.97
C GLY A 373 17.22 0.49 41.14
N SER A 374 16.33 0.33 42.12
CA SER A 374 15.69 -0.97 42.41
C SER A 374 14.29 -1.16 41.84
N ARG A 375 13.66 -0.10 41.30
CA ARG A 375 12.22 -0.11 40.95
C ARG A 375 11.93 -0.05 39.44
N TYR A 376 12.93 0.26 38.62
CA TYR A 376 12.74 0.50 37.20
C TYR A 376 13.69 -0.36 36.38
N SER A 377 13.10 -1.27 35.61
CA SER A 377 13.79 -2.07 34.60
C SER A 377 13.22 -1.75 33.23
N VAL A 378 14.07 -1.26 32.33
CA VAL A 378 13.69 -0.86 30.98
C VAL A 378 14.31 -1.86 30.00
N ARG A 379 13.47 -2.66 29.35
CA ARG A 379 13.91 -3.61 28.33
C ARG A 379 13.63 -3.06 26.94
N TYR A 380 14.55 -3.28 26.02
CA TYR A 380 14.38 -2.96 24.61
C TYR A 380 14.42 -4.23 23.77
N GLU A 381 13.44 -4.40 22.89
CA GLU A 381 13.32 -5.53 21.97
C GLU A 381 13.55 -5.03 20.55
N TYR A 382 14.49 -5.62 19.81
CA TYR A 382 14.83 -5.14 18.48
C TYR A 382 13.84 -5.66 17.43
N LEU A 383 13.40 -4.78 16.54
CA LEU A 383 12.53 -5.11 15.41
C LEU A 383 13.32 -4.95 14.09
N PRO A 384 13.96 -6.02 13.57
CA PRO A 384 14.84 -5.94 12.40
C PRO A 384 14.15 -5.31 11.18
N ASN A 385 12.88 -5.66 10.95
CA ASN A 385 12.09 -5.16 9.82
C ASN A 385 11.81 -3.65 9.88
N LYS A 386 12.01 -3.01 11.04
CA LYS A 386 11.79 -1.57 11.22
C LYS A 386 13.09 -0.81 11.54
N GLY A 387 14.16 -1.52 11.92
CA GLY A 387 15.41 -0.91 12.38
C GLY A 387 15.22 -0.09 13.65
N VAL A 388 14.33 -0.54 14.55
CA VAL A 388 13.98 0.17 15.79
C VAL A 388 13.87 -0.80 16.95
N TYR A 389 13.96 -0.28 18.17
CA TYR A 389 13.72 -0.98 19.41
C TYR A 389 12.36 -0.61 19.99
N ARG A 390 11.57 -1.61 20.35
CA ARG A 390 10.37 -1.46 21.15
C ARG A 390 10.73 -1.40 22.62
N ARG A 391 10.18 -0.42 23.34
CA ARG A 391 10.49 -0.17 24.75
C ARG A 391 9.47 -0.77 25.71
N PHE A 392 9.95 -1.45 26.75
CA PHE A 392 9.16 -1.97 27.86
C PHE A 392 9.63 -1.33 29.16
N VAL A 393 8.71 -1.02 30.08
CA VAL A 393 9.02 -0.56 31.44
C VAL A 393 8.38 -1.50 32.42
N ASN A 394 9.19 -2.12 33.27
CA ASN A 394 8.76 -3.10 34.27
C ASN A 394 7.89 -4.20 33.65
N GLY A 395 8.33 -4.75 32.52
CA GLY A 395 7.64 -5.81 31.77
C GLY A 395 6.46 -5.34 30.90
N VAL A 396 5.99 -4.10 31.05
CA VAL A 396 4.85 -3.59 30.28
C VAL A 396 5.32 -2.82 29.05
N LEU A 397 4.76 -3.15 27.88
CA LEU A 397 5.01 -2.41 26.64
C LEU A 397 4.62 -0.94 26.82
N GLN A 398 5.59 -0.03 26.65
CA GLN A 398 5.31 1.39 26.79
C GLN A 398 4.67 1.93 25.52
N ARG A 399 3.52 2.59 25.71
CA ARG A 399 2.81 3.32 24.68
C ARG A 399 2.65 4.78 25.08
N ASP A 400 2.60 5.65 24.08
CA ASP A 400 2.03 6.98 24.22
C ASP A 400 0.52 6.85 24.47
N ALA A 401 -0.10 7.85 25.09
CA ALA A 401 -1.53 7.88 25.31
C ALA A 401 -2.34 7.92 24.00
N THR A 402 -1.72 8.32 22.88
CA THR A 402 -2.26 8.16 21.51
C THR A 402 -2.29 6.72 21.01
N ARG A 403 -1.86 5.74 21.83
CA ARG A 403 -1.71 4.29 21.56
C ARG A 403 -0.51 3.91 20.68
N GLU A 404 0.28 4.88 20.24
CA GLU A 404 1.54 4.63 19.53
C GLU A 404 2.55 3.91 20.44
N GLU A 405 3.28 2.93 19.91
CA GLU A 405 4.40 2.31 20.62
C GLU A 405 5.54 3.30 20.78
N ILE A 406 6.20 3.31 21.93
CA ILE A 406 7.45 4.05 22.10
C ILE A 406 8.58 3.25 21.46
N LEU A 407 9.18 3.83 20.43
CA LEU A 407 10.22 3.22 19.61
C LEU A 407 11.51 4.04 19.71
N ALA A 408 12.64 3.38 19.90
CA ALA A 408 13.97 4.00 19.89
C ALA A 408 14.77 3.51 18.68
N ARG A 409 15.57 4.39 18.08
CA ARG A 409 16.58 3.99 17.07
C ARG A 409 18.00 3.99 17.60
N ASN A 410 18.23 4.80 18.62
CA ASN A 410 19.51 4.97 19.29
C ASN A 410 19.25 4.88 20.79
N ILE A 411 20.01 4.06 21.50
CA ILE A 411 19.96 3.94 22.95
C ILE A 411 21.38 4.11 23.46
N ILE A 412 21.62 5.08 24.33
CA ILE A 412 22.90 5.29 24.99
C ILE A 412 22.67 5.08 26.49
N VAL A 413 23.43 4.18 27.09
CA VAL A 413 23.49 4.00 28.54
C VAL A 413 24.74 4.72 29.02
N GLN A 414 24.55 5.89 29.62
CA GLN A 414 25.61 6.72 30.14
C GLN A 414 25.81 6.43 31.63
N GLN A 415 26.95 5.83 31.98
CA GLN A 415 27.30 5.51 33.36
C GLN A 415 27.98 6.72 34.02
N VAL A 416 27.44 7.15 35.15
CA VAL A 416 27.93 8.31 35.90
C VAL A 416 27.92 8.06 37.40
N SER A 417 28.77 8.79 38.13
CA SER A 417 28.71 8.85 39.59
C SER A 417 27.46 9.62 40.04
N TYR A 418 26.89 9.25 41.19
CA TYR A 418 25.73 9.94 41.77
C TYR A 418 26.10 10.53 43.12
N GLY A 419 25.91 11.83 43.25
CA GLY A 419 25.86 12.51 44.53
C GLY A 419 24.43 12.66 45.03
N ARG A 420 24.28 13.51 46.06
CA ARG A 420 23.00 14.00 46.54
C ARG A 420 23.04 15.51 46.58
N ASP A 421 21.90 16.15 46.31
CA ASP A 421 21.78 17.58 46.57
C ASP A 421 21.49 17.87 48.05
N ILE A 422 21.32 19.16 48.37
CA ILE A 422 21.10 19.64 49.73
C ILE A 422 19.84 19.06 50.40
N LEU A 423 18.89 18.53 49.63
CA LEU A 423 17.67 17.88 50.12
C LEU A 423 17.78 16.35 50.07
N GLY A 424 18.98 15.81 49.87
CA GLY A 424 19.25 14.39 49.81
C GLY A 424 18.81 13.71 48.51
N ARG A 425 18.42 14.48 47.48
CA ARG A 425 17.85 13.94 46.24
C ARG A 425 18.97 13.46 45.32
N PRO A 426 18.81 12.29 44.65
CA PRO A 426 19.87 11.74 43.80
C PRO A 426 20.23 12.70 42.67
N THR A 427 21.51 12.99 42.51
CA THR A 427 22.01 13.94 41.51
C THR A 427 23.17 13.31 40.74
N PRO A 428 23.00 12.97 39.45
CA PRO A 428 24.10 12.47 38.63
C PRO A 428 25.14 13.57 38.40
N ASP A 429 26.41 13.19 38.46
CA ASP A 429 27.51 14.04 38.04
C ASP A 429 27.70 13.92 36.52
N LEU A 430 27.36 15.00 35.81
CA LEU A 430 27.32 14.99 34.35
C LEU A 430 28.60 15.56 33.73
N VAL A 431 29.47 16.21 34.50
CA VAL A 431 30.71 16.82 33.98
C VAL A 431 31.86 15.87 34.24
N GLY A 432 32.71 15.66 33.24
CA GLY A 432 33.83 14.73 33.31
C GLY A 432 33.78 13.70 32.19
N LYS A 433 34.13 12.46 32.52
CA LYS A 433 34.19 11.35 31.56
C LYS A 433 33.78 10.04 32.20
N GLY A 434 33.28 9.10 31.40
CA GLY A 434 32.92 7.77 31.88
C GLY A 434 32.58 6.81 30.75
N SER A 435 32.11 5.62 31.09
CA SER A 435 31.76 4.58 30.12
C SER A 435 30.35 4.77 29.56
N ILE A 436 30.15 4.30 28.33
CA ILE A 436 28.82 4.12 27.76
C ILE A 436 28.66 2.74 27.13
N ASP A 437 27.40 2.33 27.04
CA ASP A 437 26.96 1.33 26.06
C ASP A 437 26.02 2.00 25.05
N PHE A 438 26.29 1.81 23.77
CA PHE A 438 25.49 2.33 22.67
C PHE A 438 24.83 1.19 21.90
N TYR A 439 23.53 1.29 21.70
CA TYR A 439 22.73 0.32 20.96
C TYR A 439 22.01 1.01 19.81
N SER A 440 22.19 0.47 18.60
CA SER A 440 21.50 0.94 17.41
C SER A 440 21.52 -0.15 16.35
N GLN A 441 20.47 -0.21 15.51
CA GLN A 441 20.36 -1.19 14.42
C GLN A 441 20.54 -2.66 14.84
N GLY A 442 20.21 -3.01 16.08
CA GLY A 442 20.34 -4.36 16.60
C GLY A 442 21.76 -4.72 17.06
N GLN A 443 22.64 -3.72 17.10
CA GLN A 443 24.05 -3.87 17.46
C GLN A 443 24.37 -3.15 18.76
N HIS A 444 25.36 -3.66 19.49
CA HIS A 444 25.95 -3.05 20.68
C HIS A 444 27.37 -2.58 20.42
N PHE A 445 27.70 -1.43 21.01
CA PHE A 445 29.01 -0.82 20.98
C PHE A 445 29.35 -0.28 22.36
N SER A 446 30.45 -0.73 22.94
CA SER A 446 31.02 -0.08 24.12
C SER A 446 31.80 1.18 23.74
N GLY A 447 31.90 2.12 24.66
CA GLY A 447 32.55 3.40 24.40
C GLY A 447 32.73 4.26 25.64
N THR A 448 32.98 5.56 25.42
CA THR A 448 33.12 6.55 26.48
C THR A 448 32.30 7.80 26.20
N TRP A 449 31.97 8.55 27.25
CA TRP A 449 31.43 9.90 27.15
C TRP A 449 32.41 10.90 27.76
N VAL A 450 32.37 12.13 27.25
CA VAL A 450 33.12 13.29 27.79
C VAL A 450 32.24 14.52 27.77
N LYS A 451 32.27 15.31 28.85
CA LYS A 451 31.62 16.62 28.95
C LYS A 451 32.51 17.57 29.75
N ASP A 452 32.93 18.67 29.13
CA ASP A 452 33.92 19.58 29.74
C ASP A 452 33.34 20.54 30.78
N SER A 453 32.06 20.90 30.65
CA SER A 453 31.39 21.86 31.53
C SER A 453 29.87 21.66 31.54
N ASN A 454 29.16 22.35 32.43
CA ASN A 454 27.69 22.29 32.49
C ASN A 454 26.98 22.75 31.20
N THR A 455 27.63 23.55 30.36
CA THR A 455 27.05 24.10 29.12
C THR A 455 27.62 23.44 27.86
N SER A 456 28.80 22.80 27.95
CA SER A 456 29.40 22.06 26.83
C SER A 456 28.52 20.85 26.46
N PRO A 457 28.41 20.48 25.17
CA PRO A 457 27.67 19.28 24.79
C PRO A 457 28.37 18.02 25.33
N THR A 458 27.58 17.03 25.77
CA THR A 458 28.12 15.67 26.04
C THR A 458 28.46 15.00 24.70
N ARG A 459 29.72 14.55 24.56
CA ARG A 459 30.20 13.84 23.37
C ARG A 459 30.40 12.37 23.70
N PHE A 460 30.08 11.51 22.76
CA PHE A 460 30.11 10.05 22.90
C PHE A 460 31.10 9.48 21.89
N PHE A 461 31.95 8.55 22.32
CA PHE A 461 33.01 7.98 21.50
C PHE A 461 32.94 6.46 21.55
N TYR A 462 33.25 5.82 20.43
CA TYR A 462 33.54 4.40 20.40
C TYR A 462 34.88 4.11 21.10
N GLN A 463 35.17 2.84 21.40
CA GLN A 463 36.46 2.42 21.99
C GLN A 463 37.68 2.86 21.18
N ASP A 464 37.55 3.03 19.86
CA ASP A 464 38.62 3.49 18.97
C ASP A 464 38.80 5.02 18.92
N GLY A 465 38.08 5.77 19.78
CA GLY A 465 38.17 7.21 19.89
C GLY A 465 37.40 8.00 18.83
N ARG A 466 36.76 7.34 17.86
CA ARG A 466 35.88 8.03 16.91
C ARG A 466 34.57 8.43 17.58
N GLU A 467 34.06 9.62 17.28
CA GLU A 467 32.79 10.09 17.82
C GLU A 467 31.60 9.26 17.27
N ILE A 468 30.62 9.01 18.13
CA ILE A 468 29.40 8.27 17.80
C ILE A 468 28.43 9.20 17.09
N GLU A 469 28.17 8.88 15.83
CA GLU A 469 27.05 9.43 15.09
C GLU A 469 25.80 8.55 15.29
N ARG A 470 24.67 9.21 15.55
CA ARG A 470 23.37 8.56 15.73
C ARG A 470 22.67 8.46 14.40
N VAL A 471 21.96 7.36 14.15
CA VAL A 471 21.08 7.28 12.98
C VAL A 471 19.86 8.17 13.18
N TYR A 472 19.20 8.58 12.10
CA TYR A 472 17.99 9.40 12.19
C TYR A 472 16.87 8.70 12.96
N GLY A 473 16.29 9.42 13.93
CA GLY A 473 15.10 9.05 14.69
C GLY A 473 15.32 9.09 16.21
N GLN A 474 14.29 8.71 16.96
CA GLN A 474 14.26 8.91 18.41
C GLN A 474 15.45 8.27 19.12
N THR A 475 16.14 9.10 19.92
CA THR A 475 17.26 8.68 20.77
C THR A 475 16.83 8.63 22.23
N TRP A 476 17.22 7.58 22.93
CA TRP A 476 17.13 7.48 24.39
C TRP A 476 18.52 7.53 25.00
N ILE A 477 18.72 8.40 25.99
CA ILE A 477 19.93 8.46 26.80
C ILE A 477 19.54 8.12 28.24
N HIS A 478 19.97 6.97 28.71
CA HIS A 478 19.79 6.54 30.09
C HIS A 478 21.00 6.97 30.91
N ILE A 479 20.80 7.89 31.83
CA ILE A 479 21.81 8.25 32.83
C ILE A 479 21.64 7.27 33.98
N VAL A 480 22.64 6.43 34.20
CA VAL A 480 22.61 5.37 35.21
C VAL A 480 23.80 5.50 36.15
N ARG A 481 23.63 5.00 37.36
CA ARG A 481 24.73 4.90 38.34
C ARG A 481 25.77 3.92 37.83
N ILE A 482 27.04 4.24 38.04
CA ILE A 482 28.12 3.23 37.93
C ILE A 482 27.77 2.08 38.90
N PRO A 483 27.91 0.81 38.47
CA PRO A 483 27.61 -0.37 39.29
C PRO A 483 28.30 -0.40 40.66
#